data_AF-A0A645CQD4-F1
#
_entry.id   AF-A0A645CQD4-F1
#
_cell.length_a   1.000
_cell.length_b   1.000
_cell.length_c   1.000
_cell.angle_alpha   90.00
_cell.angle_beta   90.00
_cell.angle_gamma   90.00
#
_symmetry.space_group_name_H-M   'P 1'
#
loop_
_entity.id
_entity.type
_entity.pdbx_description
1 polymer ?
#
loop_
_entity_poly.entity_id
_entity_poly.type
_entity_poly.pdbx_seq_one_letter_code
_entity_poly.pdbx_strand_id
1 'polypeptide(L)'
;MTELYAHLNGTVVDQPDSSTLVIQGYGYRYPGVIGYGGEQIGILEAVSSKSEDLDTFDLPADMKGKILIAKGGITLEALRAVEKAGIKGLILGTIKPHVLKEYSREDILTVMGSRMDLPFTIILMQGFGCAMSNALYQELASHHGMSASIDGSTQLRAGVVRPEILIALEEDEPQQLEPVNTDRNLHVNDFVQLIREPHFGAIGRVVQLRSELQATEAGTMAALVHIQLEDGSSIQIPVQNCQKIGGAVS
;
A
#
# COMPACT_ATOMS: atom_id res chain seq x y z
N MET A 1 -10.37 12.66 -29.54
CA MET A 1 -9.65 13.13 -28.36
C MET A 1 -9.67 12.00 -27.37
N THR A 2 -8.49 11.55 -26.94
CA THR A 2 -8.36 10.60 -25.83
C THR A 2 -8.02 11.45 -24.62
N GLU A 3 -8.91 11.48 -23.64
CA GLU A 3 -8.65 12.13 -22.35
C GLU A 3 -8.04 11.08 -21.42
N LEU A 4 -6.88 11.40 -20.85
CA LEU A 4 -6.20 10.56 -19.85
C LEU A 4 -6.23 11.33 -18.53
N TYR A 5 -6.67 10.68 -17.45
CA TYR A 5 -6.65 11.28 -16.12
C TYR A 5 -5.24 11.12 -15.53
N ALA A 6 -4.72 12.16 -14.87
CA ALA A 6 -3.42 12.10 -14.19
C ALA A 6 -3.47 11.26 -12.90
N HIS A 7 -4.68 11.01 -12.39
CA HIS A 7 -4.97 10.31 -11.14
C HIS A 7 -4.39 10.92 -9.85
N LEU A 8 -3.52 11.92 -9.97
CA LEU A 8 -2.95 12.69 -8.87
C LEU A 8 -3.14 14.19 -9.11
N ASN A 9 -3.37 14.96 -8.04
CA ASN A 9 -3.32 16.42 -8.12
C ASN A 9 -1.86 16.87 -8.18
N GLY A 10 -1.55 17.81 -9.08
CA GLY A 10 -0.21 18.35 -9.21
C GLY A 10 -0.10 19.41 -10.30
N THR A 11 1.11 19.94 -10.46
CA THR A 11 1.48 20.95 -11.44
C THR A 11 2.24 20.30 -12.59
N VAL A 12 1.85 20.60 -13.84
CA VAL A 12 2.64 20.19 -15.02
C VAL A 12 3.95 20.98 -15.02
N VAL A 13 5.07 20.29 -14.86
CA VAL A 13 6.41 20.90 -14.77
C VAL A 13 7.25 20.71 -16.03
N ASP A 14 6.90 19.73 -16.86
CA ASP A 14 7.58 19.50 -18.13
C ASP A 14 6.66 18.81 -19.14
N GLN A 15 6.97 19.00 -20.42
CA GLN A 15 6.33 18.32 -21.54
C GLN A 15 7.43 17.90 -22.53
N PRO A 16 8.04 16.72 -22.33
CA PRO A 16 9.12 16.25 -23.20
C PRO A 16 8.69 16.10 -24.67
N ASP A 17 7.44 15.70 -24.90
CA ASP A 17 6.87 15.54 -26.24
C ASP A 17 5.32 15.67 -26.24
N SER A 18 4.70 15.53 -27.42
CA SER A 18 3.24 15.66 -27.59
C SER A 18 2.41 14.57 -26.91
N SER A 19 3.04 13.51 -26.40
CA SER A 19 2.40 12.36 -25.75
C SER A 19 2.74 12.22 -24.27
N THR A 20 3.61 13.07 -23.72
CA THR A 20 4.13 12.93 -22.36
C THR A 20 4.00 14.24 -21.60
N LEU A 21 3.40 14.18 -20.42
CA LEU A 21 3.36 15.28 -19.46
C LEU A 21 4.01 14.82 -18.16
N VAL A 22 4.87 15.66 -17.58
CA VAL A 22 5.45 15.44 -16.26
C VAL A 22 4.67 16.29 -15.27
N ILE A 23 4.04 15.63 -14.30
CA ILE A 23 3.26 16.26 -13.24
C ILE A 23 4.03 16.08 -11.94
N GLN A 24 4.31 17.19 -11.27
CA GLN A 24 4.86 17.21 -9.93
C GLN A 24 3.73 17.44 -8.93
N GLY A 25 3.65 16.61 -7.90
CA GLY A 25 2.70 16.76 -6.81
C GLY A 25 3.29 16.20 -5.52
N TYR A 26 2.76 16.63 -4.38
CA TYR A 26 3.19 16.19 -3.06
C TYR A 26 2.14 15.26 -2.46
N GLY A 27 2.58 14.24 -1.72
CA GLY A 27 1.65 13.25 -1.20
C GLY A 27 2.28 12.21 -0.31
N TYR A 28 1.50 11.19 -0.01
CA TYR A 28 1.97 9.98 0.64
C TYR A 28 1.90 8.81 -0.34
N ARG A 29 2.88 7.91 -0.27
CA ARG A 29 2.93 6.70 -1.09
C ARG A 29 3.10 5.49 -0.20
N TYR A 30 2.15 4.56 -0.33
CA TYR A 30 2.17 3.28 0.36
C TYR A 30 2.19 2.15 -0.68
N PRO A 31 3.30 1.43 -0.85
CA PRO A 31 3.31 0.24 -1.67
C PRO A 31 2.60 -0.90 -0.93
N GLY A 32 1.66 -1.56 -1.61
CA GLY A 32 1.06 -2.79 -1.12
C GLY A 32 1.93 -4.02 -1.44
N VAL A 33 1.57 -5.14 -0.82
CA VAL A 33 2.27 -6.42 -1.04
C VAL A 33 1.75 -7.09 -2.31
N ILE A 34 0.43 -7.26 -2.41
CA ILE A 34 -0.25 -7.89 -3.54
C ILE A 34 -1.53 -7.10 -3.82
N GLY A 35 -1.87 -6.92 -5.09
CA GLY A 35 -3.08 -6.24 -5.50
C GLY A 35 -3.74 -6.89 -6.70
N TYR A 36 -4.98 -6.48 -6.96
CA TYR A 36 -5.85 -6.93 -8.04
C TYR A 36 -6.65 -5.75 -8.58
N GLY A 37 -7.06 -5.81 -9.84
CA GLY A 37 -7.64 -4.66 -10.55
C GLY A 37 -6.58 -3.69 -11.09
N GLY A 38 -7.03 -2.57 -11.64
CA GLY A 38 -6.18 -1.55 -12.25
C GLY A 38 -6.16 -0.25 -11.47
N GLU A 39 -6.02 0.86 -12.19
CA GLU A 39 -6.01 2.21 -11.63
C GLU A 39 -7.42 2.69 -11.29
N GLN A 40 -7.60 3.21 -10.07
CA GLN A 40 -8.83 3.84 -9.61
C GLN A 40 -8.52 5.10 -8.80
N ILE A 41 -9.47 6.04 -8.75
CA ILE A 41 -9.44 7.20 -7.85
C ILE A 41 -10.70 7.14 -7.00
N GLY A 42 -10.57 7.44 -5.71
CA GLY A 42 -11.69 7.61 -4.83
C GLY A 42 -11.35 8.37 -3.56
N ILE A 43 -12.36 8.53 -2.71
CA ILE A 43 -12.19 9.12 -1.37
C ILE A 43 -11.93 8.00 -0.37
N LEU A 44 -10.88 8.15 0.44
CA LEU A 44 -10.55 7.19 1.48
C LEU A 44 -11.58 7.19 2.60
N GLU A 45 -12.04 6.00 3.00
CA GLU A 45 -12.92 5.82 4.14
C GLU A 45 -12.41 4.67 5.01
N ALA A 46 -11.85 5.02 6.17
CA ALA A 46 -11.46 4.05 7.18
C ALA A 46 -12.68 3.39 7.83
N VAL A 47 -12.69 2.07 7.87
CA VAL A 47 -13.75 1.24 8.44
C VAL A 47 -13.16 0.28 9.46
N SER A 48 -13.76 0.25 10.66
CA SER A 48 -13.39 -0.68 11.72
C SER A 48 -14.43 -1.79 11.88
N SER A 49 -14.00 -3.04 11.98
CA SER A 49 -14.83 -4.17 12.42
C SER A 49 -14.52 -4.54 13.87
N LYS A 50 -15.49 -5.14 14.56
CA LYS A 50 -15.24 -5.86 15.82
C LYS A 50 -14.58 -7.22 15.60
N SER A 51 -14.67 -7.75 14.38
CA SER A 51 -14.05 -8.98 13.95
C SER A 51 -12.79 -8.68 13.12
N GLU A 52 -12.04 -9.71 12.72
CA GLU A 52 -10.90 -9.53 11.82
C GLU A 52 -11.35 -9.22 10.39
N ASP A 53 -12.47 -9.78 9.93
CA ASP A 53 -13.00 -9.53 8.59
C ASP A 53 -14.19 -8.58 8.64
N LEU A 54 -14.25 -7.62 7.71
CA LEU A 54 -15.45 -6.82 7.49
C LEU A 54 -16.60 -7.70 7.05
N ASP A 55 -17.73 -7.59 7.73
CA ASP A 55 -19.00 -8.14 7.28
C ASP A 55 -19.95 -7.04 6.75
N THR A 56 -21.16 -7.41 6.34
CA THR A 56 -22.14 -6.48 5.77
C THR A 56 -22.66 -5.44 6.76
N PHE A 57 -22.57 -5.68 8.07
CA PHE A 57 -23.00 -4.76 9.12
C PHE A 57 -21.93 -3.71 9.44
N ASP A 58 -20.66 -4.00 9.12
CA ASP A 58 -19.56 -3.05 9.26
C ASP A 58 -19.50 -2.02 8.11
N LEU A 59 -20.20 -2.27 7.00
CA LEU A 59 -20.11 -1.44 5.80
C LEU A 59 -20.77 -0.05 5.97
N PRO A 60 -20.12 1.03 5.52
CA PRO A 60 -20.73 2.36 5.47
C PRO A 60 -22.01 2.38 4.61
N ALA A 61 -22.94 3.28 4.93
CA ALA A 61 -24.20 3.41 4.19
C ALA A 61 -24.02 3.94 2.76
N ASP A 62 -23.03 4.81 2.54
CA ASP A 62 -22.66 5.34 1.23
C ASP A 62 -21.21 4.96 0.93
N MET A 63 -21.00 4.21 -0.14
CA MET A 63 -19.69 3.67 -0.55
C MET A 63 -19.34 4.04 -2.00
N LYS A 64 -20.24 4.72 -2.72
CA LYS A 64 -20.06 4.98 -4.14
C LYS A 64 -18.89 5.93 -4.35
N GLY A 65 -17.94 5.55 -5.19
CA GLY A 65 -16.77 6.40 -5.44
C GLY A 65 -15.70 6.37 -4.33
N LYS A 66 -15.87 5.53 -3.30
CA LYS A 66 -14.97 5.48 -2.14
C LYS A 66 -13.99 4.31 -2.22
N ILE A 67 -12.88 4.46 -1.52
CA ILE A 67 -11.88 3.42 -1.29
C ILE A 67 -11.93 3.09 0.20
N LEU A 68 -12.37 1.89 0.55
CA LEU A 68 -12.48 1.49 1.96
C LEU A 68 -11.13 0.99 2.48
N ILE A 69 -10.75 1.42 3.68
CA ILE A 69 -9.56 0.94 4.38
C ILE A 69 -10.01 0.09 5.56
N ALA A 70 -9.54 -1.15 5.63
CA ALA A 70 -9.86 -2.04 6.74
C ALA A 70 -8.61 -2.78 7.21
N LYS A 71 -8.47 -2.92 8.53
CA LYS A 71 -7.29 -3.54 9.13
C LYS A 71 -7.10 -4.99 8.69
N GLY A 72 -8.16 -5.81 8.74
CA GLY A 72 -8.09 -7.22 8.39
C GLY A 72 -8.62 -7.49 6.98
N GLY A 73 -9.51 -8.47 6.85
CA GLY A 73 -10.08 -8.88 5.57
C GLY A 73 -11.52 -8.47 5.38
N ILE A 74 -12.21 -9.21 4.51
CA ILE A 74 -13.61 -9.00 4.15
C ILE A 74 -14.26 -10.35 3.85
N THR A 75 -15.53 -10.51 4.23
CA THR A 75 -16.31 -11.70 3.87
C THR A 75 -16.75 -11.67 2.41
N LEU A 76 -17.13 -12.83 1.86
CA LEU A 76 -17.61 -12.92 0.47
C LEU A 76 -18.90 -12.10 0.26
N GLU A 77 -19.79 -12.09 1.25
CA GLU A 77 -21.04 -11.35 1.24
C GLU A 77 -20.78 -9.84 1.23
N ALA A 78 -19.88 -9.36 2.09
CA ALA A 78 -19.49 -7.96 2.14
C ALA A 78 -18.77 -7.53 0.85
N LEU A 79 -17.87 -8.37 0.31
CA LEU A 79 -17.17 -8.11 -0.95
C LEU A 79 -18.15 -7.92 -2.13
N ARG A 80 -19.21 -8.75 -2.20
CA ARG A 80 -20.27 -8.58 -3.21
C ARG A 80 -21.16 -7.36 -2.95
N ALA A 81 -21.33 -6.96 -1.68
CA ALA A 81 -22.12 -5.79 -1.33
C ALA A 81 -21.41 -4.48 -1.73
N VAL A 82 -20.11 -4.38 -1.46
CA VAL A 82 -19.32 -3.19 -1.83
C VAL A 82 -19.22 -3.02 -3.35
N GLU A 83 -19.10 -4.11 -4.12
CA GLU A 83 -19.13 -4.08 -5.58
C GLU A 83 -20.43 -3.43 -6.09
N LYS A 84 -21.58 -3.93 -5.60
CA LYS A 84 -22.91 -3.41 -5.99
C LYS A 84 -23.11 -1.95 -5.61
N ALA A 85 -22.46 -1.50 -4.55
CA ALA A 85 -22.49 -0.11 -4.12
C ALA A 85 -21.60 0.81 -4.96
N GLY A 86 -20.75 0.27 -5.83
CA GLY A 86 -19.90 1.04 -6.73
C GLY A 86 -18.68 1.65 -6.04
N ILE A 87 -18.04 0.89 -5.13
CA ILE A 87 -16.73 1.27 -4.59
C ILE A 87 -15.69 1.41 -5.70
N LYS A 88 -14.64 2.16 -5.40
CA LYS A 88 -13.46 2.31 -6.25
C LYS A 88 -12.33 1.39 -5.82
N GLY A 89 -12.24 1.06 -4.54
CA GLY A 89 -11.34 0.02 -4.11
C GLY A 89 -11.42 -0.36 -2.64
N LEU A 90 -10.58 -1.33 -2.30
CA LEU A 90 -10.38 -1.87 -0.96
C LEU A 90 -8.89 -1.88 -0.64
N ILE A 91 -8.50 -1.27 0.46
CA ILE A 91 -7.17 -1.40 1.07
C ILE A 91 -7.35 -2.26 2.31
N LEU A 92 -6.91 -3.51 2.23
CA LEU A 92 -7.09 -4.53 3.26
C LEU A 92 -5.74 -4.98 3.81
N GLY A 93 -5.72 -5.50 5.04
CA GLY A 93 -4.53 -6.18 5.55
C GLY A 93 -4.29 -7.48 4.79
N THR A 94 -5.35 -8.28 4.70
CA THR A 94 -5.34 -9.60 4.07
C THR A 94 -6.69 -9.86 3.42
N ILE A 95 -6.76 -10.89 2.57
CA ILE A 95 -8.03 -11.49 2.18
C ILE A 95 -7.88 -13.00 2.24
N LYS A 96 -8.89 -13.72 2.70
CA LYS A 96 -8.81 -15.19 2.71
C LYS A 96 -8.81 -15.71 1.26
N PRO A 97 -7.90 -16.62 0.88
CA PRO A 97 -7.82 -17.10 -0.51
C PRO A 97 -9.14 -17.67 -1.06
N HIS A 98 -9.94 -18.35 -0.23
CA HIS A 98 -11.23 -18.88 -0.69
C HIS A 98 -12.23 -17.78 -1.04
N VAL A 99 -12.26 -16.65 -0.31
CA VAL A 99 -13.13 -15.51 -0.59
C VAL A 99 -12.84 -14.95 -1.98
N LEU A 100 -11.56 -14.70 -2.27
CA LEU A 100 -11.15 -14.16 -3.57
C LEU A 100 -11.38 -15.17 -4.71
N LYS A 101 -11.17 -16.48 -4.47
CA LYS A 101 -11.43 -17.55 -5.43
C LYS A 101 -12.91 -17.67 -5.76
N GLU A 102 -13.78 -17.66 -4.75
CA GLU A 102 -15.23 -17.74 -4.93
C GLU A 102 -15.82 -16.47 -5.56
N TYR A 103 -15.20 -15.32 -5.31
CA TYR A 103 -15.57 -14.05 -5.91
C TYR A 103 -15.22 -14.00 -7.40
N SER A 104 -13.94 -14.22 -7.72
CA SER A 104 -13.42 -14.13 -9.11
C SER A 104 -13.77 -15.33 -9.98
N ARG A 105 -14.09 -16.48 -9.39
CA ARG A 105 -14.27 -17.78 -10.07
C ARG A 105 -13.01 -18.27 -10.82
N GLU A 106 -11.86 -17.64 -10.57
CA GLU A 106 -10.57 -18.00 -11.13
C GLU A 106 -9.64 -18.56 -10.05
N ASP A 107 -8.68 -19.40 -10.47
CA ASP A 107 -7.68 -19.91 -9.54
C ASP A 107 -6.57 -18.87 -9.34
N ILE A 108 -6.52 -18.30 -8.14
CA ILE A 108 -5.55 -17.27 -7.71
C ILE A 108 -4.10 -17.69 -7.98
N LEU A 109 -3.78 -19.00 -7.86
CA LEU A 109 -2.43 -19.52 -8.11
C LEU A 109 -2.08 -19.56 -9.60
N THR A 110 -3.08 -19.59 -10.48
CA THR A 110 -2.90 -19.52 -11.94
C THR A 110 -2.73 -18.06 -12.39
N VAL A 111 -3.36 -17.13 -11.68
CA VAL A 111 -3.42 -15.69 -11.98
C VAL A 111 -2.34 -14.89 -11.22
N MET A 112 -1.21 -15.52 -10.84
CA MET A 112 -0.09 -14.86 -10.14
C MET A 112 0.67 -13.79 -10.97
N GLY A 113 0.04 -13.17 -11.96
CA GLY A 113 0.68 -12.11 -12.76
C GLY A 113 -0.16 -11.51 -13.89
N SER A 114 -1.48 -11.60 -13.88
CA SER A 114 -2.30 -10.96 -14.90
C SER A 114 -3.57 -10.43 -14.26
N ARG A 115 -3.65 -9.10 -14.12
CA ARG A 115 -4.82 -8.31 -13.69
C ARG A 115 -6.10 -9.15 -13.67
N MET A 116 -6.45 -9.68 -12.51
CA MET A 116 -7.80 -10.18 -12.27
C MET A 116 -8.72 -9.01 -12.64
N ASP A 117 -9.58 -9.20 -13.63
CA ASP A 117 -10.42 -8.13 -14.17
C ASP A 117 -11.55 -7.87 -13.19
N LEU A 118 -11.26 -6.98 -12.23
CA LEU A 118 -12.17 -6.58 -11.19
C LEU A 118 -12.73 -5.19 -11.50
N PRO A 119 -14.02 -4.93 -11.22
CA PRO A 119 -14.64 -3.63 -11.43
C PRO A 119 -14.13 -2.54 -10.45
N PHE A 120 -13.34 -2.93 -9.45
CA PHE A 120 -12.67 -2.08 -8.46
C PHE A 120 -11.30 -2.66 -8.12
N THR A 121 -10.48 -1.87 -7.42
CA THR A 121 -9.11 -2.25 -7.08
C THR A 121 -9.02 -2.83 -5.66
N ILE A 122 -8.25 -3.90 -5.47
CA ILE A 122 -7.95 -4.47 -4.15
C ILE A 122 -6.46 -4.38 -3.92
N ILE A 123 -6.04 -3.83 -2.78
CA ILE A 123 -4.64 -3.80 -2.35
C ILE A 123 -4.55 -4.47 -0.98
N LEU A 124 -3.66 -5.45 -0.87
CA LEU A 124 -3.35 -6.17 0.36
C LEU A 124 -2.04 -5.67 0.93
N MET A 125 -2.09 -5.10 2.13
CA MET A 125 -0.91 -4.56 2.81
C MET A 125 -0.03 -5.63 3.46
N GLN A 126 -0.55 -6.83 3.71
CA GLN A 126 0.19 -7.99 4.26
C GLN A 126 0.09 -9.25 3.39
N GLY A 127 -0.55 -9.16 2.22
CA GLY A 127 -0.78 -10.32 1.36
C GLY A 127 -1.81 -11.28 1.97
N PHE A 128 -1.43 -12.55 2.17
CA PHE A 128 -2.32 -13.58 2.68
C PHE A 128 -1.86 -14.06 4.06
N GLY A 129 -2.68 -13.89 5.10
CA GLY A 129 -2.52 -14.64 6.35
C GLY A 129 -2.70 -13.84 7.64
N CYS A 130 -2.53 -12.52 7.63
CA CYS A 130 -2.73 -11.70 8.81
C CYS A 130 -3.28 -10.31 8.48
N ALA A 131 -4.06 -9.76 9.41
CA ALA A 131 -4.43 -8.36 9.37
C ALA A 131 -3.19 -7.46 9.35
N MET A 132 -3.31 -6.26 8.77
CA MET A 132 -2.27 -5.24 8.94
C MET A 132 -2.20 -4.82 10.40
N SER A 133 -1.10 -4.20 10.75
CA SER A 133 -0.93 -3.73 12.10
C SER A 133 -1.84 -2.59 12.48
N ASN A 134 -1.99 -2.37 13.80
CA ASN A 134 -2.69 -1.18 14.30
C ASN A 134 -1.98 0.10 13.85
N ALA A 135 -0.64 0.13 13.85
CA ALA A 135 0.10 1.33 13.46
C ALA A 135 -0.13 1.67 11.98
N LEU A 136 0.00 0.69 11.08
CA LEU A 136 -0.25 0.91 9.64
C LEU A 136 -1.71 1.25 9.35
N TYR A 137 -2.65 0.59 10.02
CA TYR A 137 -4.07 0.92 9.88
C TYR A 137 -4.36 2.36 10.34
N GLN A 138 -3.85 2.78 11.51
CA GLN A 138 -4.07 4.14 12.01
C GLN A 138 -3.40 5.20 11.12
N GLU A 139 -2.22 4.91 10.58
CA GLU A 139 -1.54 5.75 9.60
C GLU A 139 -2.40 5.94 8.35
N LEU A 140 -2.85 4.86 7.71
CA LEU A 140 -3.72 4.93 6.53
C LEU A 140 -5.07 5.59 6.86
N ALA A 141 -5.64 5.29 8.03
CA ALA A 141 -6.91 5.86 8.49
C ALA A 141 -6.81 7.34 8.83
N SER A 142 -5.62 7.86 9.14
CA SER A 142 -5.40 9.30 9.36
C SER A 142 -5.70 10.14 8.11
N HIS A 143 -5.69 9.51 6.93
CA HIS A 143 -6.04 10.10 5.64
C HIS A 143 -7.52 9.93 5.26
N HIS A 144 -8.38 9.53 6.20
CA HIS A 144 -9.82 9.45 5.96
C HIS A 144 -10.37 10.76 5.38
N GLY A 145 -11.17 10.68 4.31
CA GLY A 145 -11.76 11.81 3.62
C GLY A 145 -10.87 12.41 2.52
N MET A 146 -9.60 12.02 2.42
CA MET A 146 -8.70 12.49 1.37
C MET A 146 -8.89 11.70 0.07
N SER A 147 -8.55 12.34 -1.06
CA SER A 147 -8.51 11.67 -2.36
C SER A 147 -7.25 10.79 -2.48
N ALA A 148 -7.43 9.58 -2.99
CA ALA A 148 -6.33 8.67 -3.27
C ALA A 148 -6.46 8.06 -4.67
N SER A 149 -5.32 7.91 -5.33
CA SER A 149 -5.14 7.03 -6.48
C SER A 149 -4.58 5.70 -6.00
N ILE A 150 -5.13 4.62 -6.55
CA ILE A 150 -4.67 3.27 -6.27
C ILE A 150 -4.46 2.51 -7.57
N ASP A 151 -3.39 1.73 -7.66
CA ASP A 151 -3.18 0.73 -8.72
C ASP A 151 -2.98 -0.64 -8.09
N GLY A 152 -3.83 -1.59 -8.45
CA GLY A 152 -3.74 -2.98 -8.00
C GLY A 152 -2.74 -3.82 -8.77
N SER A 153 -2.12 -3.27 -9.82
CA SER A 153 -1.26 -4.03 -10.72
C SER A 153 -0.09 -4.70 -9.96
N THR A 154 -0.02 -6.02 -10.03
CA THR A 154 1.03 -6.81 -9.39
C THR A 154 1.70 -7.72 -10.41
N GLN A 155 3.03 -7.64 -10.52
CA GLN A 155 3.83 -8.53 -11.36
C GLN A 155 4.97 -9.12 -10.53
N LEU A 156 4.98 -10.46 -10.42
CA LEU A 156 5.97 -11.19 -9.60
C LEU A 156 7.17 -11.71 -10.41
N ARG A 157 7.10 -11.66 -11.74
CA ARG A 157 8.18 -12.08 -12.67
C ARG A 157 8.93 -10.83 -13.18
N ALA A 158 9.75 -10.95 -14.23
CA ALA A 158 10.64 -9.89 -14.71
C ALA A 158 9.96 -8.50 -14.77
N GLY A 159 10.57 -7.49 -14.14
CA GLY A 159 9.97 -6.17 -13.95
C GLY A 159 8.94 -6.16 -12.82
N VAL A 160 9.38 -6.40 -11.57
CA VAL A 160 8.49 -6.47 -10.41
C VAL A 160 7.68 -5.19 -10.27
N VAL A 161 6.36 -5.30 -10.43
CA VAL A 161 5.40 -4.22 -10.16
C VAL A 161 4.67 -4.56 -8.88
N ARG A 162 4.64 -3.61 -7.95
CA ARG A 162 3.86 -3.69 -6.72
C ARG A 162 2.65 -2.77 -6.85
N PRO A 163 1.52 -3.13 -6.23
CA PRO A 163 0.41 -2.22 -6.14
C PRO A 163 0.81 -1.01 -5.30
N GLU A 164 0.16 0.12 -5.54
CA GLU A 164 0.47 1.35 -4.84
C GLU A 164 -0.78 2.17 -4.50
N ILE A 165 -0.65 2.92 -3.41
CA ILE A 165 -1.62 3.90 -2.93
C ILE A 165 -0.90 5.23 -2.90
N LEU A 166 -1.43 6.20 -3.63
CA LEU A 166 -0.96 7.58 -3.67
C LEU A 166 -2.03 8.49 -3.09
N ILE A 167 -1.71 9.23 -2.04
CA ILE A 167 -2.63 10.16 -1.38
C ILE A 167 -2.08 11.56 -1.64
N ALA A 168 -2.77 12.33 -2.47
CA ALA A 168 -2.32 13.67 -2.83
C ALA A 168 -2.62 14.67 -1.69
N LEU A 169 -1.67 15.55 -1.40
CA LEU A 169 -1.91 16.73 -0.59
C LEU A 169 -2.57 17.82 -1.44
N GLU A 170 -3.52 18.56 -0.86
CA GLU A 170 -4.22 19.65 -1.58
C GLU A 170 -3.39 20.93 -1.71
N GLU A 171 -2.35 21.10 -0.89
CA GLU A 171 -1.50 22.30 -0.87
C GLU A 171 -0.07 21.99 -1.34
N ASP A 172 0.48 22.89 -2.16
CA ASP A 172 1.90 22.97 -2.53
C ASP A 172 2.76 23.46 -1.33
N GLU A 173 2.51 22.98 -0.11
CA GLU A 173 3.34 23.38 1.02
C GLU A 173 4.66 22.59 1.02
N PRO A 174 5.82 23.26 0.86
CA PRO A 174 7.10 22.61 1.00
C PRO A 174 7.36 22.41 2.50
N GLN A 175 6.76 21.38 3.09
CA GLN A 175 7.49 20.67 4.13
C GLN A 175 8.75 20.11 3.47
N GLN A 176 9.87 20.08 4.19
CA GLN A 176 11.16 19.57 3.70
C GLN A 176 11.03 18.08 3.32
N LEU A 177 10.49 17.81 2.12
CA LEU A 177 10.23 16.48 1.59
C LEU A 177 11.23 16.22 0.47
N GLU A 178 12.01 15.15 0.60
CA GLU A 178 13.10 14.78 -0.30
C GLU A 178 12.63 13.78 -1.38
N PRO A 179 13.05 13.95 -2.66
CA PRO A 179 12.58 13.17 -3.81
C PRO A 179 12.64 11.65 -3.60
N VAL A 180 11.56 10.95 -3.98
CA VAL A 180 11.55 9.48 -4.01
C VAL A 180 12.48 8.99 -5.10
N ASN A 181 13.70 8.60 -4.70
CA ASN A 181 14.49 7.68 -5.48
C ASN A 181 13.96 6.26 -5.22
N THR A 182 13.55 5.57 -6.28
CA THR A 182 12.96 4.23 -6.27
C THR A 182 13.92 3.13 -5.76
N ASP A 183 15.17 3.48 -5.47
CA ASP A 183 16.16 2.60 -4.87
C ASP A 183 16.35 2.89 -3.37
N ARG A 184 15.68 2.09 -2.52
CA ARG A 184 16.11 1.76 -1.14
C ARG A 184 16.35 2.92 -0.16
N ASN A 185 15.93 4.15 -0.45
CA ASN A 185 16.05 5.28 0.48
C ASN A 185 15.02 5.18 1.60
N LEU A 186 15.42 4.48 2.67
CA LEU A 186 14.75 4.54 3.97
C LEU A 186 15.06 5.87 4.64
N HIS A 187 14.06 6.46 5.29
CA HIS A 187 14.16 7.62 6.16
C HIS A 187 13.74 7.26 7.59
N VAL A 188 14.17 8.07 8.56
CA VAL A 188 13.63 7.96 9.92
C VAL A 188 12.13 8.25 9.88
N ASN A 189 11.36 7.45 10.63
CA ASN A 189 9.90 7.37 10.62
C ASN A 189 9.26 6.60 9.47
N ASP A 190 10.02 6.13 8.47
CA ASP A 190 9.45 5.23 7.47
C ASP A 190 8.95 3.94 8.12
N PHE A 191 7.81 3.44 7.64
CA PHE A 191 7.31 2.12 7.96
C PHE A 191 7.96 1.10 7.02
N VAL A 192 8.43 0.00 7.61
CA VAL A 192 9.09 -1.07 6.87
C VAL A 192 8.49 -2.42 7.23
N GLN A 193 8.32 -3.27 6.22
CA GLN A 193 8.09 -4.69 6.39
C GLN A 193 9.43 -5.42 6.27
N LEU A 194 9.65 -6.38 7.16
CA LEU A 194 10.84 -7.20 7.15
C LEU A 194 10.67 -8.34 6.15
N ILE A 195 11.59 -8.46 5.21
CA ILE A 195 11.49 -9.40 4.08
C ILE A 195 12.45 -10.58 4.21
N ARG A 196 13.07 -10.77 5.38
CA ARG A 196 13.99 -11.88 5.67
C ARG A 196 13.72 -12.46 7.06
N GLU A 197 13.98 -13.75 7.21
CA GLU A 197 14.05 -14.42 8.51
C GLU A 197 15.14 -13.79 9.41
N PRO A 198 15.00 -13.87 10.75
CA PRO A 198 13.94 -14.56 11.49
C PRO A 198 12.62 -13.77 11.62
N HIS A 199 12.61 -12.50 11.19
CA HIS A 199 11.47 -11.60 11.43
C HIS A 199 10.59 -11.39 10.19
N PHE A 200 10.55 -12.34 9.26
CA PHE A 200 9.82 -12.19 8.00
C PHE A 200 8.35 -11.80 8.24
N GLY A 201 7.87 -10.78 7.53
CA GLY A 201 6.52 -10.24 7.62
C GLY A 201 6.30 -9.25 8.77
N ALA A 202 7.22 -9.14 9.74
CA ALA A 202 7.07 -8.18 10.83
C ALA A 202 7.12 -6.74 10.30
N ILE A 203 6.34 -5.86 10.92
CA ILE A 203 6.31 -4.44 10.61
C ILE A 203 6.99 -3.68 11.73
N GLY A 204 7.73 -2.65 11.36
CA GLY A 204 8.20 -1.68 12.33
C GLY A 204 8.43 -0.33 11.70
N ARG A 205 8.77 0.62 12.57
CA ARG A 205 9.11 1.98 12.19
C ARG A 205 10.62 2.18 12.28
N VAL A 206 11.21 2.76 11.26
CA VAL A 206 12.63 3.15 11.27
C VAL A 206 12.81 4.24 12.32
N VAL A 207 13.61 3.96 13.34
CA VAL A 207 13.93 4.94 14.40
C VAL A 207 15.30 5.57 14.21
N GLN A 208 16.23 4.88 13.55
CA GLN A 208 17.56 5.39 13.24
C GLN A 208 18.15 4.67 12.04
N LEU A 209 18.84 5.43 11.18
CA LEU A 209 19.63 4.91 10.07
C LEU A 209 21.12 5.08 10.39
N ARG A 210 21.91 4.02 10.20
CA ARG A 210 23.37 4.09 10.27
C ARG A 210 23.93 3.86 8.88
N SER A 211 24.49 4.92 8.30
CA SER A 211 25.14 4.88 6.97
C SER A 211 26.49 4.15 6.98
N GLU A 212 27.09 3.96 8.16
CA GLU A 212 28.33 3.21 8.33
C GLU A 212 28.08 1.70 8.19
N LEU A 213 28.88 1.04 7.35
CA LEU A 213 28.86 -0.42 7.23
C LEU A 213 29.34 -1.05 8.55
N GLN A 214 28.52 -1.90 9.14
CA GLN A 214 28.83 -2.64 10.37
C GLN A 214 28.84 -4.14 10.07
N ALA A 215 29.64 -4.90 10.84
CA ALA A 215 29.62 -6.35 10.77
C ALA A 215 28.28 -6.88 11.29
N THR A 216 27.62 -7.71 10.49
CA THR A 216 26.40 -8.42 10.87
C THR A 216 26.74 -9.66 11.69
N GLU A 217 25.74 -10.28 12.32
CA GLU A 217 25.89 -11.58 13.00
C GLU A 217 26.41 -12.70 12.07
N ALA A 218 26.20 -12.55 10.76
CA ALA A 218 26.70 -13.46 9.72
C ALA A 218 28.13 -13.11 9.24
N GLY A 219 28.80 -12.12 9.84
CA GLY A 219 30.17 -11.72 9.50
C GLY A 219 30.29 -10.89 8.22
N THR A 220 29.18 -10.44 7.63
CA THR A 220 29.17 -9.58 6.44
C THR A 220 29.04 -8.11 6.82
N MET A 221 29.59 -7.20 5.99
CA MET A 221 29.48 -5.76 6.22
C MET A 221 28.20 -5.22 5.56
N ALA A 222 27.30 -4.62 6.35
CA ALA A 222 26.07 -4.02 5.84
C ALA A 222 25.73 -2.72 6.57
N ALA A 223 25.07 -1.80 5.87
CA ALA A 223 24.44 -0.64 6.50
C ALA A 223 23.25 -1.13 7.32
N LEU A 224 23.19 -0.72 8.59
CA LEU A 224 22.19 -1.21 9.53
C LEU A 224 21.14 -0.14 9.80
N VAL A 225 19.90 -0.61 9.96
CA VAL A 225 18.77 0.22 10.36
C VAL A 225 18.25 -0.29 11.70
N HIS A 226 17.93 0.65 12.58
CA HIS A 226 17.26 0.38 13.85
C HIS A 226 15.77 0.54 13.64
N ILE A 227 15.03 -0.51 13.97
CA ILE A 227 13.60 -0.60 13.75
C ILE A 227 12.93 -0.87 15.08
N GLN A 228 11.96 -0.03 15.41
CA GLN A 228 11.03 -0.29 16.49
C GLN A 228 9.92 -1.17 15.95
N LEU A 229 9.92 -2.45 16.34
CA LEU A 229 8.82 -3.37 16.08
C LEU A 229 7.63 -3.02 16.96
N GLU A 230 6.47 -3.51 16.54
CA GLU A 230 5.18 -3.21 17.17
C GLU A 230 4.96 -3.89 18.51
N ASP A 231 5.64 -5.01 18.75
CA ASP A 231 5.68 -5.66 20.06
C ASP A 231 6.49 -4.86 21.11
N GLY A 232 7.02 -3.69 20.71
CA GLY A 232 7.85 -2.85 21.56
C GLY A 232 9.33 -3.23 21.54
N SER A 233 9.71 -4.31 20.86
CA SER A 233 11.12 -4.66 20.70
C SER A 233 11.80 -3.75 19.67
N SER A 234 13.06 -3.42 19.95
CA SER A 234 13.93 -2.73 19.00
C SER A 234 14.90 -3.74 18.41
N ILE A 235 14.98 -3.81 17.09
CA ILE A 235 15.90 -4.68 16.38
C ILE A 235 16.85 -3.87 15.50
N GLN A 236 18.00 -4.44 15.19
CA GLN A 236 18.97 -3.88 14.27
C GLN A 236 19.23 -4.88 13.14
N ILE A 237 18.94 -4.51 11.91
CA ILE A 237 19.07 -5.40 10.75
C ILE A 237 19.66 -4.66 9.54
N PRO A 238 20.20 -5.39 8.54
CA PRO A 238 20.59 -4.79 7.27
C PRO A 238 19.43 -4.04 6.60
N VAL A 239 19.69 -2.85 6.09
CA VAL A 239 18.73 -2.06 5.27
C VAL A 239 18.11 -2.91 4.15
N GLN A 240 18.89 -3.84 3.59
CA GLN A 240 18.45 -4.74 2.51
C GLN A 240 17.38 -5.75 2.94
N ASN A 241 17.18 -5.95 4.24
CA ASN A 241 16.17 -6.84 4.81
C ASN A 241 14.85 -6.11 5.07
N CYS A 242 14.77 -4.83 4.70
CA CYS A 242 13.60 -3.98 4.86
C CYS A 242 13.01 -3.65 3.51
N GLN A 243 11.69 -3.67 3.45
CA GLN A 243 10.92 -3.09 2.36
C GLN A 243 10.13 -1.92 2.94
N LYS A 244 10.35 -0.70 2.44
CA LYS A 244 9.50 0.45 2.79
C LYS A 244 8.06 0.13 2.39
N ILE A 245 7.13 0.24 3.34
CA ILE A 245 5.69 0.03 3.15
C ILE A 245 4.86 1.28 3.46
N GLY A 246 5.50 2.35 3.95
CA GLY A 246 4.85 3.63 4.18
C GLY A 246 5.84 4.69 4.68
N GLY A 247 5.44 5.95 4.59
CA GLY A 247 6.23 7.11 5.00
C GLY A 247 6.05 8.27 4.03
N ALA A 248 6.47 9.46 4.45
CA ALA A 248 6.40 10.64 3.60
C ALA A 248 7.25 10.45 2.33
N VAL A 249 6.78 11.04 1.23
CA VAL A 249 7.40 10.98 -0.09
C VAL A 249 7.18 12.32 -0.80
N SER A 250 8.10 12.67 -1.70
CA SER A 250 7.93 13.76 -2.68
C SER A 250 8.17 13.27 -4.09
#